data_AF-X0XNP9-F1
#
_entry.id   AF-X0XNP9-F1
#
_cell.length_a   1.000
_cell.length_b   1.000
_cell.length_c   1.000
_cell.angle_alpha   90.00
_cell.angle_beta   90.00
_cell.angle_gamma   90.00
#
_symmetry.space_group_name_H-M   'P 1'
#
loop_
_entity.id
_entity.type
_entity.pdbx_description
1 polymer ?
#
loop_
_entity_poly.entity_id
_entity_poly.type
_entity_poly.pdbx_seq_one_letter_code
_entity_poly.pdbx_strand_id
1 'polypeptide(L)'
;MELVVAAWNDVGVRASMKTMSREIYWIRATSNEIQVATWTESRAIDPMVDPIWVFPFDERSWMAPAYGTWYKSEGKLGKEPPAYFKEMMALYDQYKVTVAPDKQKEIAKKLIRTHAENVFVIGTVGMTPNVVVVNNDFRNVPETFTTDWIYMAPGTLDPCHFYFDR
;
A
#
# COMPACT_ATOMS: atom_id res chain seq x y z
N MET A 1 13.06 10.05 7.34
CA MET A 1 12.00 11.06 7.50
C MET A 1 12.51 12.41 8.01
N GLU A 2 13.62 12.48 8.76
CA GLU A 2 14.19 13.75 9.24
C GLU A 2 14.46 14.77 8.12
N LEU A 3 15.00 14.32 6.97
CA LEU A 3 15.22 15.17 5.79
C LEU A 3 13.90 15.77 5.24
N VAL A 4 12.83 14.98 5.21
CA VAL A 4 11.50 15.46 4.76
C VAL A 4 10.96 16.51 5.74
N VAL A 5 11.12 16.29 7.05
CA VAL A 5 10.74 17.26 8.08
C VAL A 5 11.52 18.56 7.93
N ALA A 6 12.83 18.49 7.69
CA ALA A 6 13.65 19.68 7.44
C ALA A 6 13.18 20.44 6.20
N ALA A 7 12.97 19.73 5.08
CA ALA A 7 12.51 20.33 3.83
C ALA A 7 11.12 20.98 3.95
N TRP A 8 10.19 20.36 4.68
CA TRP A 8 8.87 20.95 4.93
C TRP A 8 8.97 22.21 5.79
N ASN A 9 9.80 22.21 6.84
CA ASN A 9 10.01 23.40 7.65
C ASN A 9 10.66 24.55 6.87
N ASP A 10 11.57 24.25 5.93
CA ASP A 10 12.21 25.26 5.05
C ASP A 10 11.20 26.00 4.16
N VAL A 11 10.16 25.30 3.69
CA VAL A 11 9.07 25.90 2.90
C VAL A 11 7.90 26.40 3.75
N GLY A 12 8.07 26.48 5.08
CA GLY A 12 7.08 27.03 6.02
C GLY A 12 5.99 26.05 6.49
N VAL A 13 6.07 24.77 6.13
CA VAL A 13 5.17 23.72 6.64
C VAL A 13 5.76 23.17 7.95
N ARG A 14 5.23 23.64 9.08
CA ARG A 14 5.71 23.22 10.40
C ARG A 14 5.48 21.71 10.62
N ALA A 15 6.56 20.95 10.68
CA ALA A 15 6.53 19.50 10.85
C ALA A 15 7.45 19.04 11.99
N SER A 16 7.04 17.97 12.67
CA SER A 16 7.86 17.26 13.65
C SER A 16 7.71 15.75 13.48
N MET A 17 8.80 15.01 13.68
CA MET A 17 8.78 13.55 13.60
C MET A 17 8.50 12.98 14.99
N LYS A 18 7.58 12.01 15.07
CA LYS A 18 7.33 11.23 16.28
C LYS A 18 7.52 9.74 15.98
N THR A 19 8.50 9.13 16.63
CA THR A 19 8.72 7.69 16.56
C THR A 19 7.84 6.98 17.59
N MET A 20 7.37 5.79 17.24
CA MET A 20 6.61 4.93 18.14
C MET A 20 6.75 3.47 17.70
N SER A 21 6.49 2.54 18.61
CA SER A 21 6.42 1.11 18.29
C SER A 21 5.33 0.84 17.24
N ARG A 22 5.54 -0.15 16.38
CA ARG A 22 4.58 -0.53 15.33
C ARG A 22 3.18 -0.83 15.88
N GLU A 23 3.08 -1.48 17.02
CA GLU A 23 1.79 -1.85 17.64
C GLU A 23 0.93 -0.62 17.94
N ILE A 24 1.52 0.41 18.56
CA ILE A 24 0.87 1.69 18.84
C ILE A 24 0.60 2.47 17.54
N TYR A 25 1.59 2.49 16.63
CA TYR A 25 1.47 3.20 15.35
C TYR A 25 0.30 2.69 14.53
N TRP A 26 0.19 1.36 14.40
CA TRP A 26 -0.81 0.71 13.57
C TRP A 26 -2.22 1.07 14.04
N ILE A 27 -2.50 0.94 15.34
CA ILE A 27 -3.78 1.29 15.94
C ILE A 27 -4.13 2.75 15.62
N ARG A 28 -3.21 3.68 15.89
CA ARG A 28 -3.44 5.12 15.63
C ARG A 28 -3.66 5.43 14.15
N ALA A 29 -2.87 4.83 13.26
CA ALA A 29 -2.98 5.05 11.83
C ALA A 29 -4.34 4.57 11.30
N THR A 30 -4.77 3.37 11.67
CA THR A 30 -6.07 2.83 11.24
C THR A 30 -7.26 3.52 11.92
N SER A 31 -7.07 4.07 13.12
CA SER A 31 -8.08 4.86 13.84
C SER A 31 -8.15 6.32 13.42
N ASN A 32 -7.45 6.72 12.35
CA ASN A 32 -7.44 8.10 11.83
C ASN A 32 -6.92 9.14 12.86
N GLU A 33 -5.96 8.76 13.70
CA GLU A 33 -5.36 9.60 14.76
C GLU A 33 -3.95 10.12 14.41
N ILE A 34 -3.48 9.86 13.18
CA ILE A 34 -2.19 10.32 12.68
C ILE A 34 -2.43 11.42 11.63
N GLN A 35 -1.74 12.56 11.77
CA GLN A 35 -1.86 13.68 10.83
C GLN A 35 -1.17 13.38 9.49
N VAL A 36 0.04 12.82 9.55
CA VAL A 36 0.81 12.38 8.38
C VAL A 36 1.43 11.03 8.72
N ALA A 37 0.96 10.00 8.03
CA ALA A 37 1.43 8.63 8.20
C ALA A 37 2.56 8.34 7.21
N THR A 38 3.51 7.49 7.61
CA THR A 38 4.62 7.06 6.76
C THR A 38 4.71 5.54 6.75
N TRP A 39 4.91 4.95 5.58
CA TRP A 39 5.16 3.52 5.42
C TRP A 39 6.04 3.26 4.21
N THR A 40 6.51 2.01 4.10
CA THR A 40 7.02 1.48 2.84
C THR A 40 5.83 1.02 1.99
N GLU A 41 5.68 1.61 0.81
CA GLU A 41 4.66 1.20 -0.16
C GLU A 41 4.93 -0.23 -0.66
N SER A 42 3.86 -0.96 -0.97
CA SER A 42 3.91 -2.32 -1.52
C SER A 42 2.66 -2.55 -2.37
N ARG A 43 2.60 -3.66 -3.11
CA ARG A 43 1.58 -4.05 -4.10
C ARG A 43 1.68 -3.30 -5.43
N ALA A 44 2.76 -2.56 -5.68
CA ALA A 44 2.96 -1.84 -6.94
C ALA A 44 2.89 -2.75 -8.19
N ILE A 45 3.18 -4.05 -8.03
CA ILE A 45 3.11 -5.04 -9.13
C ILE A 45 1.67 -5.41 -9.47
N ASP A 46 0.82 -5.59 -8.45
CA ASP A 46 -0.61 -5.89 -8.61
C ASP A 46 -1.46 -5.07 -7.62
N PRO A 47 -1.63 -3.76 -7.90
CA PRO A 47 -2.20 -2.83 -6.94
C PRO A 47 -3.69 -3.07 -6.71
N MET A 48 -4.36 -3.83 -7.57
CA MET A 48 -5.80 -4.04 -7.48
C MET A 48 -6.20 -5.24 -6.62
N VAL A 49 -5.24 -6.08 -6.20
CA VAL A 49 -5.51 -7.16 -5.23
C VAL A 49 -5.84 -6.60 -3.84
N ASP A 50 -5.16 -5.51 -3.45
CA ASP A 50 -5.38 -4.81 -2.18
C ASP A 50 -5.08 -3.31 -2.40
N PRO A 51 -6.04 -2.51 -2.90
CA PRO A 51 -5.79 -1.16 -3.42
C PRO A 51 -5.66 -0.07 -2.34
N ILE A 52 -5.17 -0.43 -1.16
CA ILE A 52 -5.07 0.46 0.01
C ILE A 52 -4.22 1.71 -0.25
N TRP A 53 -3.29 1.65 -1.22
CA TRP A 53 -2.46 2.78 -1.64
C TRP A 53 -3.09 3.62 -2.75
N VAL A 54 -4.10 3.11 -3.46
CA VAL A 54 -4.67 3.77 -4.66
C VAL A 54 -5.80 4.72 -4.28
N PHE A 55 -6.75 4.25 -3.48
CA PHE A 55 -7.88 5.03 -2.97
C PHE A 55 -8.29 4.52 -1.59
N PRO A 56 -9.14 5.23 -0.84
CA PRO A 56 -9.56 4.81 0.50
C PRO A 56 -10.37 3.51 0.41
N PHE A 57 -9.69 2.38 0.50
CA PHE A 57 -10.26 1.05 0.33
C PHE A 57 -10.75 0.47 1.66
N ASP A 58 -9.93 0.64 2.71
CA ASP A 58 -10.31 0.30 4.07
C ASP A 58 -9.55 1.15 5.09
N GLU A 59 -9.65 0.84 6.38
CA GLU A 59 -8.96 1.57 7.45
C GLU A 59 -7.43 1.60 7.30
N ARG A 60 -6.84 0.70 6.49
CA ARG A 60 -5.40 0.66 6.22
C ARG A 60 -4.98 1.63 5.12
N SER A 61 -5.92 2.28 4.43
CA SER A 61 -5.64 3.39 3.51
C SER A 61 -5.30 4.66 4.26
N TRP A 62 -4.04 4.78 4.71
CA TRP A 62 -3.60 5.85 5.62
C TRP A 62 -3.67 7.27 5.08
N MET A 63 -3.90 7.46 3.77
CA MET A 63 -4.24 8.79 3.23
C MET A 63 -5.64 9.26 3.65
N ALA A 64 -6.58 8.35 3.91
CA ALA A 64 -7.90 8.68 4.46
C ALA A 64 -8.61 7.46 5.09
N PRO A 65 -8.15 6.96 6.26
CA PRO A 65 -8.68 5.76 6.91
C PRO A 65 -10.20 5.77 7.11
N ALA A 66 -10.75 6.91 7.56
CA ALA A 66 -12.19 7.04 7.84
C ALA A 66 -13.07 6.88 6.59
N TYR A 67 -12.55 7.26 5.42
CA TYR A 67 -13.24 7.06 4.13
C TYR A 67 -13.15 5.62 3.66
N GLY A 68 -12.01 4.96 3.90
CA GLY A 68 -11.87 3.53 3.64
C GLY A 68 -12.78 2.69 4.52
N THR A 69 -12.89 3.02 5.82
CA THR A 69 -13.88 2.37 6.72
C THR A 69 -15.31 2.53 6.20
N TRP A 70 -15.66 3.71 5.68
CA TRP A 70 -16.97 3.93 5.07
C TRP A 70 -17.20 3.03 3.86
N TYR A 71 -16.23 2.93 2.96
CA TYR A 71 -16.35 2.06 1.78
C TYR A 71 -16.46 0.58 2.15
N LYS A 72 -15.56 0.07 2.99
CA LYS A 72 -15.55 -1.33 3.45
C LYS A 72 -16.80 -1.73 4.23
N SER A 73 -17.40 -0.79 4.96
CA SER A 73 -18.62 -1.05 5.74
C SER A 73 -19.91 -0.76 5.00
N GLU A 74 -19.85 -0.43 3.70
CA GLU A 74 -21.01 -0.03 2.89
C GLU A 74 -21.78 1.14 3.52
N GLY A 75 -21.03 2.10 4.08
CA GLY A 75 -21.56 3.32 4.68
C GLY A 75 -22.08 3.21 6.12
N LYS A 76 -21.94 2.04 6.76
CA LYS A 76 -22.41 1.82 8.14
C LYS A 76 -21.50 2.47 9.20
N LEU A 77 -20.21 2.60 8.89
CA LEU A 77 -19.17 3.13 9.78
C LEU A 77 -18.32 4.17 9.05
N GLY A 78 -17.44 4.86 9.77
CA GLY A 78 -16.51 5.82 9.18
C GLY A 78 -17.17 7.15 8.81
N LYS A 79 -16.61 7.83 7.81
CA LYS A 79 -17.06 9.15 7.35
C LYS A 79 -17.40 9.06 5.88
N GLU A 80 -18.51 9.69 5.46
CA GLU A 80 -18.85 9.74 4.04
C GLU A 80 -17.76 10.47 3.24
N PRO A 81 -17.22 9.85 2.17
CA PRO A 81 -16.18 10.44 1.35
C PRO A 81 -16.73 11.52 0.40
N PRO A 82 -15.88 12.48 -0.01
CA PRO A 82 -16.19 13.42 -1.08
C PRO A 82 -16.41 12.70 -2.42
N ALA A 83 -17.03 13.41 -3.38
CA ALA A 83 -17.43 12.86 -4.68
C ALA A 83 -16.29 12.16 -5.43
N TYR A 84 -15.10 12.75 -5.48
CA TYR A 84 -13.97 12.19 -6.22
C TYR A 84 -13.53 10.81 -5.67
N PHE A 85 -13.59 10.59 -4.36
CA PHE A 85 -13.31 9.28 -3.79
C PHE A 85 -14.45 8.29 -4.03
N LYS A 86 -15.71 8.74 -4.01
CA LYS A 86 -16.88 7.90 -4.39
C LYS A 86 -16.78 7.43 -5.84
N GLU A 87 -16.31 8.28 -6.74
CA GLU A 87 -16.08 7.90 -8.14
C GLU A 87 -15.00 6.83 -8.28
N MET A 88 -13.89 6.95 -7.54
CA MET A 88 -12.85 5.90 -7.52
C MET A 88 -13.36 4.59 -6.91
N MET A 89 -14.12 4.66 -5.82
CA MET A 89 -14.76 3.50 -5.20
C MET A 89 -15.69 2.78 -6.19
N ALA A 90 -16.54 3.52 -6.90
CA ALA A 90 -17.43 2.98 -7.92
C ALA A 90 -16.67 2.37 -9.12
N LEU A 91 -15.57 2.99 -9.55
CA LEU A 91 -14.69 2.41 -10.57
C LEU A 91 -14.09 1.10 -10.10
N TYR A 92 -13.66 0.99 -8.84
CA TYR A 92 -13.15 -0.27 -8.30
C TYR A 92 -14.25 -1.33 -8.14
N ASP A 93 -15.48 -0.93 -7.79
CA ASP A 93 -16.64 -1.84 -7.83
C ASP A 93 -16.88 -2.40 -9.22
N GLN A 94 -16.77 -1.57 -10.25
CA GLN A 94 -16.82 -2.02 -11.64
C GLN A 94 -15.65 -2.93 -12.01
N TYR A 95 -14.43 -2.60 -11.56
CA TYR A 95 -13.23 -3.42 -11.78
C TYR A 95 -13.43 -4.86 -11.29
N LYS A 96 -13.97 -5.03 -10.07
CA LYS A 96 -14.19 -6.34 -9.44
C LYS A 96 -15.08 -7.27 -10.25
N VAL A 97 -16.07 -6.73 -10.98
CA VAL A 97 -17.04 -7.52 -11.75
C VAL A 97 -16.73 -7.59 -13.25
N THR A 98 -15.69 -6.88 -13.71
CA THR A 98 -15.32 -6.84 -15.13
C THR A 98 -14.46 -8.06 -15.49
N VAL A 99 -14.98 -8.95 -16.34
CA VAL A 99 -14.28 -10.17 -16.78
C VAL A 99 -13.44 -10.00 -18.04
N ALA A 100 -13.66 -8.93 -18.81
CA ALA A 100 -12.88 -8.65 -20.02
C ALA A 100 -11.54 -8.01 -19.62
N PRO A 101 -10.39 -8.66 -19.86
CA PRO A 101 -9.10 -8.21 -19.32
C PRO A 101 -8.72 -6.79 -19.77
N ASP A 102 -8.97 -6.44 -21.03
CA ASP A 102 -8.63 -5.10 -21.54
C ASP A 102 -9.46 -4.00 -20.86
N LYS A 103 -10.76 -4.25 -20.65
CA LYS A 103 -11.64 -3.31 -19.94
C LYS A 103 -11.26 -3.20 -18.46
N GLN A 104 -10.93 -4.33 -17.82
CA GLN A 104 -10.48 -4.35 -16.43
C GLN A 104 -9.17 -3.54 -16.27
N LYS A 105 -8.24 -3.69 -17.22
CA LYS A 105 -6.99 -2.93 -17.28
C LYS A 105 -7.20 -1.43 -17.51
N GLU A 106 -8.16 -1.03 -18.34
CA GLU A 106 -8.51 0.38 -18.55
C GLU A 106 -9.01 1.03 -17.26
N ILE A 107 -9.89 0.35 -16.52
CA ILE A 107 -10.39 0.82 -15.23
C ILE A 107 -9.24 0.98 -14.23
N ALA A 108 -8.37 -0.04 -14.12
CA ALA A 108 -7.20 0.03 -13.24
C ALA A 108 -6.28 1.21 -13.58
N LYS A 109 -5.97 1.42 -14.86
CA LYS A 109 -5.17 2.57 -15.31
C LYS A 109 -5.81 3.90 -14.96
N LYS A 110 -7.14 4.00 -15.07
CA LYS A 110 -7.88 5.21 -14.69
C LYS A 110 -7.74 5.48 -13.19
N LEU A 111 -7.91 4.46 -12.34
CA LEU A 111 -7.71 4.58 -10.88
C LEU A 111 -6.30 5.07 -10.53
N ILE A 112 -5.27 4.45 -11.12
CA ILE A 112 -3.88 4.85 -10.88
C ILE A 112 -3.60 6.28 -11.36
N ARG A 113 -4.15 6.67 -12.52
CA ARG A 113 -4.04 8.04 -13.03
C ARG A 113 -4.68 9.04 -12.08
N THR A 114 -5.92 8.82 -11.65
CA THR A 114 -6.61 9.70 -10.71
C THR A 114 -5.85 9.81 -9.39
N HIS A 115 -5.30 8.70 -8.88
CA HIS A 115 -4.44 8.72 -7.70
C HIS A 115 -3.23 9.65 -7.90
N ALA A 116 -2.49 9.47 -9.00
CA ALA A 116 -1.28 10.24 -9.28
C ALA A 116 -1.55 11.73 -9.50
N GLU A 117 -2.64 12.08 -10.20
CA GLU A 117 -3.02 13.47 -10.47
C GLU A 117 -3.43 14.23 -9.19
N ASN A 118 -3.98 13.53 -8.20
CA ASN A 118 -4.38 14.14 -6.92
C ASN A 118 -3.30 14.05 -5.83
N VAL A 119 -2.22 13.29 -6.06
CA VAL A 119 -1.11 13.11 -5.11
C VAL A 119 -1.58 12.69 -3.72
N PHE A 120 -2.47 11.68 -3.65
CA PHE A 120 -3.01 11.21 -2.36
C PHE A 120 -1.94 10.63 -1.43
N VAL A 121 -0.85 10.12 -2.01
CA VAL A 121 0.33 9.64 -1.29
C VAL A 121 1.56 10.28 -1.92
N ILE A 122 2.47 10.79 -1.09
CA ILE A 122 3.74 11.37 -1.53
C ILE A 122 4.84 10.32 -1.38
N GLY A 123 5.26 9.73 -2.50
CA GLY A 123 6.44 8.87 -2.56
C GLY A 123 7.75 9.68 -2.49
N THR A 124 8.79 9.09 -1.91
CA THR A 124 10.14 9.71 -1.88
C THR A 124 11.10 8.99 -2.82
N VAL A 125 11.30 7.69 -2.58
CA VAL A 125 12.06 6.77 -3.43
C VAL A 125 11.32 5.43 -3.49
N GLY A 126 11.59 4.65 -4.54
CA GLY A 126 10.99 3.32 -4.73
C GLY A 126 12.04 2.28 -5.15
N MET A 127 11.58 1.05 -5.37
CA MET A 127 12.42 -0.08 -5.84
C MET A 127 13.63 -0.39 -4.94
N THR A 128 13.48 -0.23 -3.62
CA THR A 128 14.53 -0.62 -2.67
C THR A 128 14.85 -2.11 -2.80
N PRO A 129 16.13 -2.51 -2.93
CA PRO A 129 16.52 -3.91 -3.02
C PRO A 129 16.07 -4.70 -1.80
N ASN A 130 15.50 -5.88 -2.02
CA ASN A 130 15.18 -6.82 -0.96
C ASN A 130 16.28 -7.87 -0.89
N VAL A 131 17.16 -7.72 0.10
CA VAL A 131 18.30 -8.59 0.28
C VAL A 131 17.89 -9.80 1.13
N VAL A 132 18.22 -10.99 0.65
CA VAL A 132 18.11 -12.25 1.39
C VAL A 132 19.48 -12.86 1.57
N VAL A 133 19.67 -13.58 2.68
CA VAL A 133 20.89 -14.31 2.99
C VAL A 133 20.57 -15.80 2.94
N VAL A 134 21.29 -16.54 2.12
CA VAL A 134 21.15 -17.99 1.95
C VAL A 134 22.46 -18.64 2.35
N ASN A 135 22.39 -19.69 3.18
CA ASN A 135 23.57 -20.48 3.52
C ASN A 135 24.07 -21.22 2.27
N ASN A 136 25.40 -21.32 2.09
CA ASN A 136 26.00 -22.01 0.95
C ASN A 136 25.56 -23.48 0.80
N ASP A 137 25.19 -24.16 1.89
CA ASP A 137 24.70 -25.54 1.89
C ASP A 137 23.17 -25.62 1.74
N PHE A 138 22.44 -24.50 1.73
CA PHE A 138 20.99 -24.46 1.58
C PHE A 138 20.62 -24.26 0.11
N ARG A 139 20.00 -25.26 -0.47
CA ARG A 139 19.75 -25.41 -1.91
C ARG A 139 18.28 -25.20 -2.26
N ASN A 140 18.06 -25.08 -3.57
CA ASN A 140 16.77 -24.89 -4.20
C ASN A 140 16.07 -23.55 -3.89
N VAL A 141 16.83 -22.55 -3.41
CA VAL A 141 16.34 -21.18 -3.28
C VAL A 141 16.58 -20.44 -4.60
N PRO A 142 15.55 -19.86 -5.25
CA PRO A 142 15.72 -19.09 -6.48
C PRO A 142 16.64 -17.88 -6.30
N GLU A 143 17.53 -17.63 -7.26
CA GLU A 143 18.40 -16.43 -7.26
C GLU A 143 17.61 -15.13 -7.45
N THR A 144 16.53 -15.20 -8.24
CA THR A 144 15.65 -14.05 -8.50
C THR A 144 14.23 -14.42 -8.14
N PHE A 145 13.57 -13.55 -7.39
CA PHE A 145 12.17 -13.71 -7.03
C PHE A 145 11.51 -12.36 -6.82
N THR A 146 10.19 -12.36 -6.96
CA THR A 146 9.36 -11.21 -6.62
C THR A 146 9.04 -11.24 -5.13
N THR A 147 9.19 -10.10 -4.47
CA THR A 147 8.82 -9.94 -3.08
C THR A 147 7.82 -8.80 -2.94
N ASP A 148 6.78 -9.08 -2.18
CA ASP A 148 5.79 -8.13 -1.74
C ASP A 148 5.18 -8.69 -0.45
N TRP A 149 4.58 -7.83 0.35
CA TRP A 149 3.75 -8.27 1.46
C TRP A 149 2.62 -9.20 0.98
N ILE A 150 1.99 -8.90 -0.16
CA ILE A 150 0.85 -9.71 -0.65
C ILE A 150 1.30 -11.05 -1.25
N TYR A 151 2.51 -11.12 -1.79
CA TYR A 151 3.11 -12.36 -2.29
C TYR A 151 3.71 -13.21 -1.18
N MET A 152 3.81 -12.70 0.06
CA MET A 152 4.22 -13.49 1.22
C MET A 152 5.58 -14.21 1.03
N ALA A 153 6.51 -13.66 0.25
CA ALA A 153 7.85 -14.25 0.08
C ALA A 153 8.51 -14.44 1.47
N PRO A 154 9.13 -15.61 1.76
CA PRO A 154 9.48 -16.69 0.83
C PRO A 154 8.39 -17.74 0.58
N GLY A 155 7.15 -17.55 1.08
CA GLY A 155 6.05 -18.51 0.91
C GLY A 155 5.74 -18.88 -0.55
N THR A 156 5.80 -17.94 -1.48
CA THR A 156 5.64 -18.20 -2.93
C THR A 156 6.85 -18.84 -3.60
N LEU A 157 7.92 -19.10 -2.85
CA LEU A 157 9.12 -19.79 -3.36
C LEU A 157 9.09 -21.29 -3.06
N ASP A 158 7.97 -21.80 -2.54
CA ASP A 158 7.78 -23.19 -2.11
C ASP A 158 8.89 -23.68 -1.18
N PRO A 159 9.02 -23.09 0.03
CA PRO A 159 10.13 -23.39 0.94
C PRO A 159 10.15 -24.84 1.42
N CYS A 160 9.06 -25.60 1.25
CA CYS A 160 9.02 -27.04 1.48
C CYS A 160 9.92 -27.84 0.52
N HIS A 161 10.31 -27.26 -0.62
CA HIS A 161 11.27 -27.85 -1.55
C HIS A 161 12.71 -27.40 -1.29
N PHE A 162 12.95 -26.49 -0.33
CA PHE A 162 14.30 -26.12 0.05
C PHE A 162 14.93 -27.23 0.89
N TYR A 163 16.23 -27.45 0.72
CA TYR A 163 16.94 -28.52 1.42
C TYR A 163 18.37 -28.14 1.77
N PHE A 164 18.95 -28.81 2.75
CA PHE A 164 20.38 -28.76 2.98
C PHE A 164 21.07 -29.85 2.18
N ASP A 165 22.15 -29.50 1.51
CA ASP A 165 23.09 -30.41 0.83
C ASP A 165 23.92 -31.12 1.91
N ARG A 166 23.34 -32.15 2.54
CA ARG A 166 23.99 -33.01 3.55
C ARG A 166 23.58 -34.46 3.36
#